data_AF-A0A8H6IXV0-F1
#
_entry.id   AF-A0A8H6IXV0-F1
#
_cell.length_a   1.000
_cell.length_b   1.000
_cell.length_c   1.000
_cell.angle_alpha   90.00
_cell.angle_beta   90.00
_cell.angle_gamma   90.00
#
_symmetry.space_group_name_H-M   'P 1'
#
loop_
_entity.id
_entity.type
_entity.pdbx_description
1 polymer ?
#
loop_
_entity_poly.entity_id
_entity_poly.type
_entity_poly.pdbx_seq_one_letter_code
_entity_poly.pdbx_strand_id
1 'polypeptide(L)' 'MLFATSGGRLGLIAGGIEAGDEIWILPGLNVPVALRRVEDGSYSLVGVTYVHGIMHGEAVPDCKEVVHFDLI' A
#
# COMPACT_ATOMS: atom_id res chain seq x y z
N MET A 1 -5.17 12.99 4.75
CA MET A 1 -5.74 12.30 5.92
C MET A 1 -4.64 11.56 6.66
N LEU A 2 -4.55 11.75 7.97
CA LEU A 2 -3.64 11.04 8.86
C LEU A 2 -4.31 9.73 9.31
N PHE A 3 -3.58 8.63 9.37
CA PHE A 3 -4.07 7.35 9.87
C PHE A 3 -3.00 6.62 10.67
N ALA A 4 -3.43 5.62 11.44
CA ALA A 4 -2.55 4.69 12.14
C ALA A 4 -2.87 3.26 11.69
N THR A 5 -1.84 2.44 11.51
CA THR A 5 -2.01 1.01 11.24
C THR A 5 -2.17 0.23 12.53
N SER A 6 -2.78 -0.95 12.46
CA SER A 6 -2.85 -1.89 13.60
C SER A 6 -1.46 -2.31 14.10
N GLY A 7 -0.44 -2.24 13.24
CA GLY A 7 0.96 -2.44 13.58
C GLY A 7 1.67 -1.22 14.18
N GLY A 8 0.93 -0.20 14.63
CA GLY A 8 1.47 0.96 15.35
C GLY A 8 2.23 1.98 14.50
N ARG A 9 2.09 1.93 13.17
CA ARG A 9 2.76 2.89 12.27
C ARG A 9 1.83 4.05 11.94
N LEU A 10 2.39 5.25 11.89
CA LEU A 10 1.68 6.46 11.47
C LEU A 10 1.83 6.64 9.95
N GLY A 11 0.75 7.01 9.27
CA GLY A 11 0.75 7.25 7.83
C GLY A 11 -0.09 8.45 7.39
N LEU A 12 0.16 8.88 6.15
CA LEU A 12 -0.49 10.02 5.51
C LEU A 12 -0.86 9.68 4.06
N ILE A 13 -2.08 10.01 3.66
CA ILE A 13 -2.60 9.82 2.30
C ILE A 13 -3.42 11.04 1.87
N ALA A 14 -3.59 11.28 0.57
CA ALA A 14 -4.33 12.43 0.06
C ALA A 14 -5.79 12.46 0.57
N GLY A 15 -6.47 11.32 0.59
CA GLY A 15 -7.84 11.18 1.09
C GLY A 15 -8.39 9.77 0.87
N GLY A 16 -9.64 9.54 1.25
CA GLY A 16 -10.39 8.32 0.92
C GLY A 16 -10.04 7.07 1.72
N ILE A 17 -9.10 7.15 2.67
CA ILE A 17 -8.75 6.01 3.53
C ILE A 17 -9.79 5.83 4.63
N GLU A 18 -10.14 4.56 4.88
CA GLU A 18 -11.14 4.13 5.85
C GLU A 18 -10.63 2.94 6.67
N ALA A 19 -11.29 2.68 7.79
CA ALA A 19 -11.01 1.49 8.58
C ALA A 19 -11.35 0.22 7.77
N GLY A 20 -10.41 -0.71 7.70
CA GLY A 20 -10.51 -1.91 6.86
C GLY A 20 -9.64 -1.84 5.60
N ASP A 21 -9.13 -0.66 5.23
CA ASP A 21 -8.12 -0.55 4.18
C ASP A 21 -6.80 -1.18 4.63
N GLU A 22 -6.12 -1.83 3.69
CA GLU A 22 -4.87 -2.53 3.91
C GLU A 22 -3.70 -1.75 3.33
N ILE A 23 -2.57 -1.72 4.05
CA ILE A 23 -1.33 -1.13 3.55
C ILE A 23 -0.46 -2.23 2.97
N TRP A 24 -0.21 -2.15 1.67
CA TRP A 24 0.59 -3.11 0.93
C TRP A 24 1.89 -2.47 0.47
N ILE A 25 2.95 -3.27 0.49
CA ILE A 25 4.23 -2.95 -0.15
C ILE A 25 4.32 -3.86 -1.37
N LEU A 26 4.29 -3.27 -2.56
CA LEU A 26 4.30 -4.00 -3.81
C LEU A 26 5.69 -3.95 -4.46
N PRO A 27 6.23 -5.07 -4.95
CA PRO A 27 7.45 -5.06 -5.75
C PRO A 27 7.37 -4.05 -6.91
N GLY A 28 8.46 -3.32 -7.13
CA GLY A 28 8.56 -2.33 -8.21
C GLY A 28 7.98 -0.95 -7.87
N LEU A 29 7.24 -0.79 -6.76
CA LEU A 29 6.86 0.52 -6.23
C LEU A 29 7.86 0.98 -5.17
N ASN A 30 8.19 2.27 -5.22
CA ASN A 30 9.08 2.91 -4.24
C ASN A 30 8.33 3.49 -3.03
N VAL A 31 7.03 3.22 -2.92
CA VAL A 31 6.15 3.72 -1.86
C VAL A 31 5.08 2.68 -1.50
N PRO A 32 4.60 2.62 -0.25
CA PRO A 32 3.43 1.83 0.12
C PRO A 32 2.15 2.32 -0.59
N VAL A 33 1.19 1.41 -0.73
CA VAL A 33 -0.14 1.69 -1.27
C VAL A 33 -1.24 1.25 -0.31
N ALA A 34 -2.33 2.00 -0.27
CA ALA A 34 -3.56 1.60 0.39
C ALA A 34 -4.47 0.87 -0.61
N LEU A 35 -4.91 -0.33 -0.24
CA LEU A 35 -5.82 -1.16 -1.01
C LEU A 35 -7.08 -1.46 -0.20
N ARG A 36 -8.23 -1.45 -0.87
CA ARG A 36 -9.52 -1.80 -0.26
C ARG A 36 -10.05 -3.09 -0.89
N ARG A 37 -10.35 -4.08 -0.05
CA ARG A 37 -10.96 -5.33 -0.50
C ARG A 37 -12.37 -5.06 -1.03
N VAL A 38 -12.72 -5.66 -2.16
CA VAL A 38 -14.07 -5.62 -2.74
C VAL A 38 -14.74 -7.00 -2.67
N GLU A 39 -16.05 -7.06 -2.95
CA GLU A 39 -16.88 -8.25 -2.71
C GLU A 39 -16.43 -9.50 -3.48
N ASP A 40 -15.91 -9.32 -4.70
CA ASP A 40 -15.42 -10.41 -5.55
C ASP A 40 -14.05 -10.98 -5.12
N GLY A 41 -13.48 -10.46 -4.03
CA GLY A 41 -12.18 -10.86 -3.51
C GLY A 41 -10.98 -10.15 -4.14
N SER A 42 -11.21 -9.26 -5.11
CA SER A 42 -10.18 -8.36 -5.62
C SER A 42 -9.97 -7.14 -4.71
N TYR A 43 -9.05 -6.27 -5.13
CA TYR A 43 -8.67 -5.08 -4.37
C TYR A 43 -8.71 -3.84 -5.28
N SER A 44 -9.35 -2.78 -4.80
CA SER A 44 -9.30 -1.46 -5.44
C SER A 44 -8.16 -0.62 -4.87
N LEU A 45 -7.45 0.10 -5.73
CA LEU A 45 -6.42 1.05 -5.30
C LEU A 45 -7.07 2.30 -4.70
N VAL A 46 -6.86 2.54 -3.40
CA VAL A 46 -7.26 3.78 -2.73
C VAL A 46 -6.26 4.89 -3.03
N GLY A 47 -4.96 4.57 -3.00
CA GLY A 47 -3.90 5.49 -3.40
C GLY A 47 -2.53 5.13 -2.85
N VAL A 48 -1.50 5.87 -3.30
CA VAL A 48 -0.16 5.83 -2.71
C VAL A 48 -0.14 6.56 -1.37
N THR A 49 0.68 6.11 -0.42
CA THR A 49 0.69 6.68 0.92
C THR A 49 2.08 6.76 1.52
N TYR A 50 2.30 7.80 2.34
CA TYR A 50 3.42 7.84 3.25
C TYR A 50 3.13 6.96 4.47
N VAL A 51 4.04 6.06 4.84
CA VAL A 51 3.98 5.35 6.12
C VAL A 51 5.34 5.34 6.79
N HIS A 52 5.37 5.84 8.02
CA HIS A 52 6.61 6.02 8.75
C HIS A 52 7.35 4.69 8.94
N GLY A 53 8.62 4.67 8.53
CA GLY A 53 9.54 3.54 8.70
C GLY A 53 9.39 2.39 7.72
N ILE A 54 8.53 2.51 6.69
CA ILE A 54 8.36 1.46 5.65
C ILE A 54 8.29 2.01 4.22
N MET A 55 8.73 3.26 4.01
CA MET A 55 8.64 3.93 2.70
C MET A 55 9.44 3.22 1.61
N HIS A 56 10.50 2.52 1.97
CA HIS A 56 11.45 1.91 1.06
C HIS A 56 11.43 0.38 1.17
N GLY A 57 10.33 -0.19 1.64
CA GLY A 57 10.15 -1.64 1.71
C GLY A 57 10.79 -2.30 2.94
N GLU A 58 11.12 -1.54 3.97
CA GLU A 58 11.81 -2.02 5.18
C GLU A 58 11.03 -3.13 5.92
N ALA A 59 9.71 -3.23 5.71
CA ALA A 59 8.90 -4.31 6.28
C ALA A 59 8.89 -5.60 5.44
N VAL A 60 9.43 -5.60 4.22
CA VAL A 60 9.52 -6.77 3.32
C VAL A 60 10.87 -6.81 2.58
N PRO A 61 11.98 -7.12 3.28
CA PRO A 61 13.33 -7.01 2.73
C PRO A 61 13.62 -7.89 1.49
N ASP A 62 12.87 -8.98 1.31
CA ASP A 62 13.08 -9.97 0.24
C ASP A 62 11.98 -10.01 -0.83
N CYS A 63 11.21 -8.93 -0.98
CA CYS A 63 10.12 -8.87 -1.97
C CYS A 63 10.70 -8.64 -3.39
N LYS A 64 10.88 -9.71 -4.16
CA LYS A 64 11.47 -9.64 -5.51
C LYS A 64 10.70 -10.48 -6.52
N GLU A 65 9.57 -9.96 -6.98
CA GLU A 65 8.98 -10.43 -8.22
C GLU A 65 8.25 -9.28 -8.91
N VAL A 66 8.78 -8.84 -10.05
CA VAL A 66 8.19 -7.79 -10.89
C VAL A 66 7.98 -8.40 -12.27
N VAL A 67 6.74 -8.36 -12.75
CA VAL A 67 6.40 -8.78 -14.10
C VAL A 67 6.10 -7.52 -14.91
N HIS A 68 6.81 -7.34 -16.03
CA HIS A 68 6.59 -6.23 -16.94
C HIS A 68 5.60 -6.62 -18.04
N PHE A 69 4.65 -5.74 -18.30
CA PHE A 69 3.72 -5.85 -19.43
C PHE A 69 3.79 -4.56 -20.24
N ASP A 70 3.86 -4.70 -21.56
CA ASP A 70 3.78 -3.56 -22.47
C ASP A 70 2.30 -3.20 -22.73
N LEU A 71 1.99 -1.90 -22.71
CA LEU A 71 0.67 -1.41 -23.10
C LEU A 71 0.52 -1.49 -24.63
N ILE A 72 -0.61 -2.00 -25.10
CA ILE A 72 -0.99 -2.00 -26.53
C ILE A 72 -1.86 -0.81 -26.90
#